data_AF-A0A7G8EZT3-F1
#
_entry.id   AF-A0A7G8EZT3-F1
#
_cell.length_a   1.000
_cell.length_b   1.000
_cell.length_c   1.000
_cell.angle_alpha   90.00
_cell.angle_beta   90.00
_cell.angle_gamma   90.00
#
_symmetry.space_group_name_H-M   'P 1'
#
loop_
_entity.id
_entity.type
_entity.pdbx_description
1 polymer ?
#
loop_
_entity_poly.entity_id
_entity_poly.type
_entity_poly.pdbx_seq_one_letter_code
_entity_poly.pdbx_strand_id
1 'polypeptide(L)'
;MKAGCGFPQMLDVALLAEQPFELLILLVFGHFLADFPLQSDRMAVEKCPGKDAVLDWRWWLAAHSATHGLVVSLLTGVPFVGLAEMIFHAAIDYGKCRFRYSLAADQLMHVVCKVVWVLVLTKWL
;
A
#
# COMPACT_ATOMS: atom_id res chain seq x y z
N MET A 1 -3.11 -16.81 -44.43
CA MET A 1 -4.03 -16.12 -43.50
C MET A 1 -4.47 -17.11 -42.42
N LYS A 2 -3.96 -16.99 -41.20
CA LYS A 2 -4.62 -17.50 -39.99
C LYS A 2 -4.60 -16.33 -39.01
N ALA A 3 -5.78 -15.73 -38.83
CA ALA A 3 -6.02 -14.74 -37.79
C ALA A 3 -5.94 -15.46 -36.45
N GLY A 4 -4.80 -15.36 -35.77
CA GLY A 4 -4.72 -15.65 -34.34
C GLY A 4 -5.40 -14.49 -33.63
N CYS A 5 -6.61 -14.71 -33.13
CA CYS A 5 -7.27 -13.82 -32.18
C CYS A 5 -6.36 -13.74 -30.94
N GLY A 6 -5.53 -12.70 -30.87
CA GLY A 6 -4.81 -12.37 -29.66
C GLY A 6 -5.84 -11.95 -28.63
N PHE A 7 -6.04 -12.75 -27.60
CA PHE A 7 -6.61 -12.25 -26.36
C PHE A 7 -5.82 -10.98 -25.98
N PRO A 8 -6.47 -9.87 -25.59
CA PRO A 8 -5.73 -8.75 -25.04
C PRO A 8 -4.95 -9.30 -23.83
N GLN A 9 -3.64 -9.05 -23.79
CA GLN A 9 -2.81 -9.39 -22.63
C GLN A 9 -3.49 -8.81 -21.39
N MET A 10 -4.19 -9.67 -20.65
CA MET A 10 -4.56 -9.39 -19.27
C MET A 10 -3.25 -9.05 -18.58
N LEU A 11 -3.20 -7.90 -17.90
CA LEU A 11 -2.03 -7.36 -17.22
C LEU A 11 -1.29 -8.48 -16.48
N ASP A 12 -0.26 -9.05 -17.11
CA ASP A 12 0.50 -10.13 -16.51
C ASP A 12 1.25 -9.47 -15.36
N VAL A 13 0.88 -9.83 -14.13
CA VAL A 13 1.52 -9.28 -12.93
C VAL A 13 3.03 -9.56 -12.93
N ALA A 14 3.46 -10.61 -13.65
CA ALA A 14 4.85 -10.91 -13.95
C ALA A 14 5.56 -9.80 -14.74
N LEU A 15 4.87 -9.05 -15.62
CA LEU A 15 5.46 -7.98 -16.43
C LEU A 15 5.83 -6.74 -15.59
N LEU A 16 5.02 -6.41 -14.58
CA LEU A 16 5.28 -5.26 -13.70
C LEU A 16 6.50 -5.48 -12.80
N ALA A 17 6.76 -6.72 -12.39
CA ALA A 17 7.97 -7.06 -11.63
C ALA A 17 9.26 -6.87 -12.46
N GLU A 18 9.17 -6.99 -13.79
CA GLU A 18 10.29 -6.74 -14.70
C GLU A 18 10.46 -5.23 -15.03
N GLN A 19 9.52 -4.37 -14.59
CA GLN A 19 9.50 -2.93 -14.83
C GLN A 19 9.47 -2.15 -13.50
N PRO A 20 10.58 -2.09 -12.75
CA PRO A 20 10.62 -1.58 -11.37
C PRO A 20 10.10 -0.15 -11.22
N PHE A 21 10.35 0.70 -12.21
CA PHE A 21 9.87 2.09 -12.19
C PHE A 21 8.34 2.18 -12.36
N GLU A 22 7.76 1.37 -13.23
CA GLU A 22 6.31 1.31 -13.44
C GLU A 22 5.62 0.73 -12.20
N LEU A 23 6.20 -0.32 -11.61
CA LEU A 23 5.73 -0.87 -10.34
C LEU A 23 5.79 0.18 -9.21
N LEU A 24 6.88 0.95 -9.12
CA LEU A 24 6.98 2.02 -8.11
C LEU A 24 5.86 3.05 -8.28
N ILE A 25 5.63 3.53 -9.50
CA ILE A 25 4.55 4.48 -9.81
C ILE A 25 3.19 3.90 -9.37
N LEU A 26 2.90 2.65 -9.73
CA LEU A 26 1.65 2.00 -9.38
C LEU A 26 1.49 1.81 -7.87
N LEU A 27 2.55 1.43 -7.16
CA LEU A 27 2.50 1.29 -5.69
C LEU A 27 2.27 2.64 -5.00
N VAL A 28 2.84 3.73 -5.52
CA VAL A 28 2.60 5.10 -5.01
C VAL A 28 1.17 5.54 -5.31
N PHE A 29 0.65 5.28 -6.51
CA PHE A 29 -0.75 5.57 -6.84
C PHE A 29 -1.72 4.75 -6.00
N GLY A 30 -1.43 3.47 -5.80
CA GLY A 30 -2.17 2.58 -4.92
C GLY A 30 -2.21 3.07 -3.47
N HIS A 31 -1.07 3.57 -2.96
CA HIS A 31 -1.00 4.23 -1.66
C HIS A 31 -1.95 5.42 -1.59
N PHE A 32 -1.90 6.34 -2.56
CA PHE A 32 -2.79 7.49 -2.56
C PHE A 32 -4.28 7.10 -2.70
N LEU A 33 -4.59 6.09 -3.51
CA LEU A 33 -5.94 5.55 -3.62
C LEU A 33 -6.47 5.05 -2.26
N ALA A 34 -5.62 4.36 -1.50
CA ALA A 34 -5.99 3.82 -0.19
C ALA A 34 -6.06 4.90 0.91
N ASP A 35 -5.15 5.87 0.93
CA ASP A 35 -5.08 6.92 1.96
C ASP A 35 -6.10 8.06 1.79
N PHE A 36 -6.56 8.33 0.56
CA PHE A 36 -7.39 9.49 0.26
C PHE A 36 -8.82 9.09 -0.18
N PRO A 37 -9.07 8.42 -1.33
CA PRO A 37 -10.40 7.95 -1.68
C PRO A 37 -11.01 6.89 -0.76
N LEU A 38 -10.24 5.87 -0.36
CA LEU A 38 -10.80 4.71 0.36
C LEU A 38 -10.81 4.88 1.89
N GLN A 39 -9.99 5.80 2.41
CA GLN A 39 -10.00 6.16 3.82
C GLN A 39 -11.03 7.26 4.07
N SER A 40 -12.03 6.97 4.92
CA SER A 40 -12.93 8.01 5.41
C SER A 40 -12.26 8.94 6.42
N ASP A 41 -12.76 10.17 6.55
CA ASP A 41 -12.31 11.11 7.59
C ASP A 41 -12.40 10.51 9.00
N ARG A 42 -13.43 9.69 9.26
CA ARG A 42 -13.57 8.97 10.53
C ARG A 42 -12.42 7.99 10.75
N MET A 43 -12.10 7.15 9.77
CA MET A 43 -11.00 6.21 9.86
C MET A 43 -9.66 6.93 10.07
N ALA A 44 -9.44 8.06 9.38
CA ALA A 44 -8.22 8.86 9.51
C ALA A 44 -7.99 9.35 10.95
N VAL A 45 -9.08 9.64 11.69
CA VAL A 45 -9.04 10.08 13.08
C VAL A 45 -9.02 8.91 14.06
N GLU A 46 -9.96 7.97 13.92
CA GLU A 46 -10.18 6.90 14.90
C GLU A 46 -9.14 5.78 14.83
N LYS A 47 -8.30 5.71 13.77
CA LYS A 47 -7.11 4.83 13.77
C LYS A 47 -6.03 5.25 14.78
N CYS A 48 -6.12 6.46 15.31
CA CYS A 48 -5.19 6.95 16.33
C CYS A 48 -5.65 6.55 17.75
N PRO A 49 -4.76 5.97 18.58
CA PRO A 49 -5.09 5.59 19.96
C PRO A 49 -5.71 6.72 20.78
N GLY A 50 -6.86 6.45 21.41
CA GLY A 50 -7.55 7.40 22.27
C GLY A 50 -8.35 8.47 21.52
N LYS A 51 -8.51 8.31 20.19
CA LYS A 51 -9.42 9.13 19.37
C LYS A 51 -10.60 8.34 18.83
N ASP A 52 -10.65 7.05 19.10
CA ASP A 52 -11.74 6.14 18.75
C ASP A 52 -13.02 6.45 19.52
N ALA A 53 -14.17 6.29 18.86
CA ALA A 53 -15.49 6.53 19.44
C ALA A 53 -16.49 5.41 19.11
N VAL A 54 -16.36 4.79 17.94
CA VAL A 54 -17.30 3.75 17.47
C VAL A 54 -16.74 2.34 17.60
N LEU A 55 -15.45 2.18 17.31
CA LEU A 55 -14.74 0.91 17.35
C LEU A 55 -13.32 1.15 17.84
N ASP A 56 -12.76 0.21 18.60
CA ASP A 56 -11.39 0.32 19.12
C ASP A 56 -10.40 0.68 18.00
N TRP A 57 -9.52 1.65 18.26
CA TRP A 57 -8.57 2.18 17.28
C TRP A 57 -7.73 1.09 16.58
N ARG A 58 -7.50 -0.06 17.23
CA ARG A 58 -6.75 -1.18 16.64
C ARG A 58 -7.47 -1.75 15.44
N TRP A 59 -8.81 -1.82 15.46
CA TRP A 59 -9.59 -2.27 14.30
C TRP A 59 -9.53 -1.25 13.17
N TRP A 60 -9.61 0.04 13.48
CA TRP A 60 -9.46 1.09 12.49
C TRP A 60 -8.08 1.06 11.83
N LEU A 61 -7.01 0.95 12.62
CA LEU A 61 -5.64 0.86 12.13
C LEU A 61 -5.39 -0.44 11.35
N ALA A 62 -5.86 -1.57 11.85
CA ALA A 62 -5.73 -2.86 11.18
C ALA A 62 -6.47 -2.87 9.84
N ALA A 63 -7.72 -2.37 9.78
CA ALA A 63 -8.49 -2.30 8.55
C ALA A 63 -7.86 -1.34 7.52
N HIS A 64 -7.38 -0.18 7.98
CA HIS A 64 -6.69 0.79 7.14
C HIS A 64 -5.42 0.19 6.53
N SER A 65 -4.53 -0.34 7.37
CA SER A 65 -3.29 -0.95 6.91
C SER A 65 -3.52 -2.22 6.07
N ALA A 66 -4.56 -3.00 6.36
CA ALA A 66 -4.93 -4.17 5.55
C ALA A 66 -5.43 -3.76 4.15
N THR A 67 -6.05 -2.59 4.00
CA THR A 67 -6.43 -2.04 2.69
C THR A 67 -5.19 -1.74 1.86
N HIS A 68 -4.15 -1.15 2.47
CA HIS A 68 -2.84 -0.97 1.83
C HIS A 68 -2.17 -2.29 1.49
N GLY A 69 -2.17 -3.25 2.41
CA GLY A 69 -1.66 -4.59 2.17
C GLY A 69 -2.37 -5.32 1.02
N LEU A 70 -3.69 -5.15 0.89
CA LEU A 70 -4.47 -5.67 -0.23
C LEU A 70 -4.04 -5.03 -1.55
N VAL A 71 -3.95 -3.69 -1.60
CA VAL A 71 -3.51 -2.96 -2.80
C VAL A 71 -2.12 -3.42 -3.23
N VAL A 72 -1.17 -3.52 -2.31
CA VAL A 72 0.19 -4.01 -2.61
C VAL A 72 0.16 -5.47 -3.07
N SER A 73 -0.64 -6.35 -2.44
CA SER A 73 -0.78 -7.75 -2.88
C SER A 73 -1.27 -7.85 -4.33
N LEU A 74 -2.25 -7.03 -4.71
CA LEU A 74 -2.83 -7.03 -6.05
C LEU A 74 -1.84 -6.50 -7.10
N LEU A 75 -1.13 -5.42 -6.79
CA LEU A 75 -0.19 -4.79 -7.71
C LEU A 75 1.11 -5.57 -7.89
N THR A 76 1.55 -6.29 -6.85
CA THR A 76 2.78 -7.10 -6.89
C THR A 76 2.53 -8.55 -7.26
N GLY A 77 1.31 -9.05 -7.09
CA GLY A 77 0.99 -10.47 -7.20
C GLY A 77 1.53 -11.34 -6.06
N VAL A 78 2.10 -10.74 -5.02
CA VAL A 78 2.75 -11.45 -3.91
C VAL A 78 2.06 -11.10 -2.59
N PRO A 79 1.12 -11.93 -2.11
CA PRO A 79 0.36 -11.66 -0.88
C PRO A 79 1.23 -11.44 0.37
N PHE A 80 2.41 -12.09 0.44
CA PHE A 80 3.33 -11.91 1.56
C PHE A 80 3.96 -10.51 1.60
N VAL A 81 4.18 -9.88 0.45
CA VAL A 81 4.64 -8.47 0.40
C VAL A 81 3.53 -7.54 0.86
N GLY A 82 2.28 -7.83 0.51
CA GLY A 82 1.14 -7.09 1.04
C GLY A 82 0.92 -7.28 2.56
N LEU A 83 1.15 -8.48 3.09
CA LEU A 83 1.12 -8.69 4.54
C LEU A 83 2.24 -7.89 5.24
N ALA A 84 3.43 -7.85 4.65
CA ALA A 84 4.52 -7.03 5.16
C ALA A 84 4.15 -5.53 5.10
N GLU A 85 3.59 -5.05 3.99
CA GLU A 85 3.06 -3.68 3.88
C GLU A 85 2.07 -3.38 5.00
N MET A 86 1.10 -4.25 5.27
CA MET A 86 0.13 -4.05 6.35
C MET A 86 0.85 -3.78 7.69
N ILE A 87 1.88 -4.56 8.02
CA ILE A 87 2.63 -4.41 9.28
C ILE A 87 3.39 -3.08 9.31
N PHE A 88 4.15 -2.77 8.25
CA PHE A 88 4.95 -1.55 8.18
C PHE A 88 4.09 -0.29 8.11
N HIS A 89 2.99 -0.33 7.34
CA HIS A 89 2.03 0.78 7.24
C HIS A 89 1.37 1.06 8.58
N ALA A 90 0.95 0.02 9.29
CA ALA A 90 0.41 0.16 10.65
C ALA A 90 1.44 0.77 11.61
N ALA A 91 2.71 0.37 11.53
CA ALA A 91 3.78 0.91 12.36
C ALA A 91 4.06 2.39 12.09
N ILE A 92 4.09 2.80 10.82
CA ILE A 92 4.23 4.21 10.42
C ILE A 92 3.02 5.00 10.93
N ASP A 93 1.80 4.57 10.64
CA ASP A 93 0.60 5.32 11.08
C ASP A 93 0.48 5.42 12.61
N TYR A 94 0.78 4.33 13.32
CA TYR A 94 0.85 4.35 14.78
C TYR A 94 1.91 5.35 15.27
N GLY A 95 3.08 5.35 14.64
CA GLY A 95 4.15 6.31 14.88
C GLY A 95 3.69 7.76 14.68
N LYS A 96 2.98 8.05 13.58
CA LYS A 96 2.39 9.38 13.32
C LYS A 96 1.45 9.77 14.45
N CYS A 97 0.51 8.90 14.79
CA CYS A 97 -0.49 9.17 15.83
C CYS A 97 0.17 9.41 17.20
N ARG A 98 1.25 8.68 17.51
CA ARG A 98 1.93 8.76 18.81
C ARG A 98 2.92 9.91 18.93
N PHE A 99 3.72 10.15 17.90
CA PHE A 99 4.84 11.11 17.90
C PHE A 99 4.56 12.40 17.14
N ARG A 100 3.43 12.46 16.42
CA ARG A 100 2.89 13.67 15.78
C ARG A 100 3.86 14.37 14.82
N TYR A 101 4.63 13.60 14.04
CA TYR A 101 5.38 14.18 12.91
C TYR A 101 4.42 14.69 11.82
N SER A 102 4.95 15.49 10.88
CA SER A 102 4.16 16.15 9.84
C SER A 102 3.54 15.15 8.86
N LEU A 103 2.44 15.55 8.22
CA LEU A 103 1.82 14.75 7.16
C LEU A 103 2.77 14.52 5.97
N ALA A 104 3.65 15.48 5.68
CA ALA A 104 4.68 15.31 4.65
C ALA A 104 5.68 14.20 5.01
N ALA A 105 6.11 14.14 6.27
CA ALA A 105 7.00 13.07 6.74
C ALA A 105 6.31 11.70 6.70
N ASP A 106 5.04 11.64 7.10
CA ASP A 106 4.20 10.44 7.01
C ASP A 106 4.15 9.87 5.58
N GLN A 107 3.77 10.72 4.62
CA GLN A 107 3.65 10.30 3.23
C GLN A 107 5.02 9.91 2.64
N LEU A 108 6.11 10.60 3.02
CA LEU A 108 7.46 10.22 2.58
C LEU A 108 7.85 8.82 3.10
N MET A 109 7.55 8.49 4.35
CA MET A 109 7.86 7.15 4.90
C MET A 109 7.07 6.05 4.18
N HIS A 110 5.81 6.31 3.84
CA HIS A 110 5.00 5.36 3.05
C HIS A 110 5.54 5.18 1.62
N VAL A 111 6.00 6.26 0.97
CA VAL A 111 6.68 6.17 -0.34
C VAL A 111 8.00 5.39 -0.24
N VAL A 112 8.80 5.63 0.81
CA VAL A 112 10.03 4.85 1.07
C VAL A 112 9.71 3.36 1.25
N CYS A 113 8.62 3.02 1.93
CA CYS A 113 8.13 1.65 2.04
C CYS A 113 7.91 1.02 0.65
N LYS A 114 7.30 1.77 -0.30
CA LYS A 114 7.08 1.26 -1.67
C LYS A 114 8.39 1.04 -2.43
N VAL A 115 9.35 1.94 -2.26
CA VAL A 115 10.70 1.76 -2.82
C VAL A 115 11.33 0.47 -2.30
N VAL A 116 11.23 0.20 -0.99
CA VAL A 116 11.73 -1.05 -0.40
C VAL A 116 11.05 -2.28 -1.02
N TRP A 117 9.75 -2.28 -1.25
CA TRP A 117 9.08 -3.42 -1.89
C TRP A 117 9.52 -3.65 -3.32
N VAL A 118 9.72 -2.58 -4.10
CA VAL A 118 10.29 -2.72 -5.44
C VAL A 118 11.67 -3.36 -5.36
N LEU A 119 12.54 -2.90 -4.45
CA LEU A 119 13.88 -3.48 -4.26
C LEU A 119 13.86 -4.94 -3.79
N VAL A 120 12.90 -5.34 -2.97
CA VAL A 120 12.73 -6.72 -2.50
C VAL A 120 12.27 -7.64 -3.63
N LEU A 121 11.39 -7.15 -4.51
CA LEU A 121 10.81 -7.93 -5.60
C LEU A 121 11.69 -7.99 -6.84
N THR A 122 12.49 -6.95 -7.08
CA THR A 122 13.34 -6.86 -8.27
C THR A 122 14.76 -7.28 -7.93
N LYS A 123 15.26 -8.28 -8.66
CA LYS A 123 16.65 -8.75 -8.52
C LYS A 123 17.59 -7.69 -9.08
N TRP A 124 17.96 -6.71 -8.27
CA TRP A 124 19.04 -5.76 -8.57
C TRP A 124 20.40 -6.22 -8.00
N LEU A 125 20.58 -7.54 -7.87
CA LEU A 125 21.85 -8.26 -7.69
C LEU A 125 21.82 -9.53 -8.55
#